data_AF-A0A518E427-F1
#
_entry.id   AF-A0A518E427-F1
#
_cell.length_a   1.000
_cell.length_b   1.000
_cell.length_c   1.000
_cell.angle_alpha   90.00
_cell.angle_beta   90.00
_cell.angle_gamma   90.00
#
_symmetry.space_group_name_H-M   'P 1'
#
loop_
_entity.id
_entity.type
_entity.pdbx_description
1 polymer ?
#
loop_
_entity_poly.entity_id
_entity_poly.type
_entity_poly.pdbx_seq_one_letter_code
_entity_poly.pdbx_strand_id
1 'polypeptide(L)'
;MKRAFLKKLTPKEAGNGRTLTARLMIETLKQQSGLGLEDLRAVWHTGLLPGGEELQLQDARLVLHRELWAIFQSRQYQRYIIELFMKCFELALQQQLSSIDDITAHVTESLPGDPASQSLREYVMQESKLVSSAQDLTRVSAAWQKKVTGDHQAYVWIDSESVEDDCTRAVKMLARWWLRTVGWLDMERHRDLFSLGGEGRVSIKWFFEWVQQRLDQPLQVFVKEVFEQLVFGQHIRIALSRFDGQRQRLRFVLGDDGIIPTRSAAQKLGESLPGWTADRLHSFTGLLTDLSVLKEDDEGRLAVGALANQVQL
;
A
#
# COMPACT_ATOMS: atom_id res chain seq x y z
N MET A 1 3.58 2.25 -39.25
CA MET A 1 4.59 2.10 -38.18
C MET A 1 3.97 1.74 -36.83
N LYS A 2 3.06 2.55 -36.25
CA LYS A 2 2.43 2.30 -34.93
C LYS A 2 1.89 0.87 -34.73
N ARG A 3 1.13 0.33 -35.69
CA ARG A 3 0.59 -1.05 -35.62
C ARG A 3 1.67 -2.14 -35.50
N ALA A 4 2.82 -1.97 -36.15
CA ALA A 4 3.91 -2.95 -36.08
C ALA A 4 4.61 -2.91 -34.73
N PHE A 5 4.80 -1.71 -34.16
CA PHE A 5 5.33 -1.53 -32.81
C PHE A 5 4.36 -2.05 -31.76
N LEU A 6 3.06 -1.80 -31.92
CA LEU A 6 2.01 -2.32 -31.03
C LEU A 6 2.05 -3.86 -30.95
N LYS A 7 2.18 -4.56 -32.07
CA LYS A 7 2.32 -6.03 -32.08
C LYS A 7 3.54 -6.54 -31.29
N LYS A 8 4.63 -5.77 -31.24
CA LYS A 8 5.82 -6.09 -30.43
C LYS A 8 5.63 -5.72 -28.96
N LEU A 9 4.94 -4.63 -28.67
CA LEU A 9 4.70 -4.14 -27.32
C LEU A 9 3.69 -5.02 -26.56
N THR A 10 2.65 -5.47 -27.26
CA THR A 10 1.57 -6.31 -26.75
C THR A 10 1.46 -7.58 -27.62
N PRO A 11 2.40 -8.53 -27.49
CA PRO A 11 2.34 -9.78 -28.24
C PRO A 11 1.12 -10.61 -27.78
N LYS A 12 0.59 -11.44 -28.66
CA LYS A 12 -0.55 -12.33 -28.40
C LYS A 12 -0.20 -13.57 -27.56
N GLU A 13 0.93 -13.54 -26.85
CA GLU A 13 1.36 -14.65 -26.01
C GLU A 13 0.52 -14.71 -24.75
N ALA A 14 0.01 -15.90 -24.44
CA ALA A 14 -0.75 -16.13 -23.21
C ALA A 14 0.11 -15.76 -22.00
N GLY A 15 -0.42 -14.90 -21.13
CA GLY A 15 0.27 -14.48 -19.91
C GLY A 15 1.25 -13.30 -20.08
N ASN A 16 1.34 -12.67 -21.26
CA ASN A 16 2.15 -11.47 -21.39
C ASN A 16 1.58 -10.31 -20.55
N GLY A 17 2.30 -9.93 -19.49
CA GLY A 17 1.85 -8.91 -18.54
C GLY A 17 1.59 -7.53 -19.16
N ARG A 18 2.29 -7.14 -20.23
CA ARG A 18 2.03 -5.86 -20.92
C ARG A 18 0.72 -5.91 -21.70
N THR A 19 0.49 -6.99 -22.43
CA THR A 19 -0.78 -7.21 -23.13
C THR A 19 -1.94 -7.24 -22.15
N LEU A 20 -1.80 -7.97 -21.03
CA LEU A 20 -2.82 -8.04 -19.99
C LEU A 20 -3.09 -6.68 -19.34
N THR A 21 -2.06 -5.89 -18.99
CA THR A 21 -2.25 -4.54 -18.43
C THR A 21 -2.93 -3.60 -19.44
N ALA A 22 -2.51 -3.62 -20.71
CA ALA A 22 -3.14 -2.79 -21.73
C ALA A 22 -4.62 -3.16 -21.94
N ARG A 23 -4.93 -4.46 -21.95
CA ARG A 23 -6.32 -4.96 -22.05
C ARG A 23 -7.14 -4.62 -20.82
N LEU A 24 -6.57 -4.74 -19.63
CA LEU A 24 -7.22 -4.37 -18.38
C LEU A 24 -7.58 -2.87 -18.39
N MET A 25 -6.64 -1.99 -18.79
CA MET A 25 -6.92 -0.56 -18.97
C MET A 25 -8.06 -0.31 -19.97
N ILE A 26 -8.02 -0.96 -21.14
CA ILE A 26 -9.07 -0.78 -22.16
C ILE A 26 -10.44 -1.21 -21.62
N GLU A 27 -10.54 -2.37 -20.99
CA GLU A 27 -11.83 -2.88 -20.48
C GLU A 27 -12.35 -2.07 -19.29
N THR A 28 -11.46 -1.52 -18.43
CA THR A 28 -11.84 -0.54 -17.41
C THR A 28 -12.35 0.75 -18.05
N LEU A 29 -11.62 1.32 -19.02
CA LEU A 29 -11.97 2.60 -19.66
C LEU A 29 -13.20 2.53 -20.58
N LYS A 30 -13.59 1.33 -21.02
CA LYS A 30 -14.87 1.11 -21.72
C LYS A 30 -16.07 1.24 -20.78
N GLN A 31 -15.91 0.86 -19.51
CA GLN A 31 -16.96 0.94 -18.49
C GLN A 31 -16.99 2.33 -17.87
N GLN A 32 -15.82 2.93 -17.65
CA GLN A 32 -15.70 4.27 -17.09
C GLN A 32 -14.56 5.03 -17.78
N SER A 33 -14.92 5.97 -18.65
CA SER A 33 -13.94 6.90 -19.24
C SER A 33 -13.60 8.03 -18.29
N GLY A 34 -12.54 8.77 -18.61
CA GLY A 34 -12.13 9.96 -17.85
C GLY A 34 -11.34 9.65 -16.58
N LEU A 35 -10.84 8.43 -16.43
CA LEU A 35 -10.05 8.00 -15.27
C LEU A 35 -8.59 8.41 -15.42
N GLY A 36 -7.99 8.95 -14.36
CA GLY A 36 -6.55 9.12 -14.24
C GLY A 36 -5.84 7.80 -13.88
N LEU A 37 -4.50 7.84 -13.80
CA LEU A 37 -3.72 6.66 -13.43
C LEU A 37 -3.97 6.20 -11.99
N GLU A 38 -4.15 7.14 -11.06
CA GLU A 38 -4.46 6.80 -9.68
C GLU A 38 -5.85 6.18 -9.55
N ASP A 39 -6.82 6.67 -10.32
CA ASP A 39 -8.15 6.06 -10.37
C ASP A 39 -8.09 4.64 -10.92
N LEU A 40 -7.32 4.39 -11.99
CA LEU A 40 -7.13 3.04 -12.52
C LEU A 40 -6.51 2.11 -11.47
N ARG A 41 -5.48 2.55 -10.74
CA ARG A 41 -4.89 1.76 -9.64
C ARG A 41 -5.91 1.49 -8.55
N ALA A 42 -6.71 2.48 -8.17
CA ALA A 42 -7.74 2.32 -7.16
C ALA A 42 -8.83 1.35 -7.61
N VAL A 43 -9.33 1.47 -8.83
CA VAL A 43 -10.30 0.55 -9.44
C VAL A 43 -9.76 -0.88 -9.48
N TRP A 44 -8.50 -1.08 -9.86
CA TRP A 44 -7.91 -2.42 -9.88
C TRP A 44 -7.69 -2.98 -8.49
N HIS A 45 -7.35 -2.12 -7.52
CA HIS A 45 -7.16 -2.50 -6.13
C HIS A 45 -8.48 -2.88 -5.43
N THR A 46 -9.55 -2.13 -5.66
CA THR A 46 -10.86 -2.37 -5.03
C THR A 46 -11.73 -3.34 -5.82
N GLY A 47 -11.55 -3.40 -7.14
CA GLY A 47 -12.51 -4.05 -8.06
C GLY A 47 -13.78 -3.23 -8.29
N LEU A 48 -13.83 -1.97 -7.83
CA LEU A 48 -15.00 -1.10 -7.91
C LEU A 48 -14.66 0.15 -8.74
N LEU A 49 -15.57 0.55 -9.63
CA LEU A 49 -15.55 1.83 -10.32
C LEU A 49 -15.84 2.97 -9.31
N PRO A 50 -15.52 4.25 -9.62
CA PRO A 50 -15.81 5.37 -8.72
C PRO A 50 -17.28 5.46 -8.28
N GLY A 51 -18.23 5.05 -9.13
CA GLY A 51 -19.65 4.97 -8.79
C GLY A 51 -20.04 3.84 -7.82
N GLY A 52 -19.09 3.02 -7.38
CA GLY A 52 -19.33 1.86 -6.50
C GLY A 52 -19.75 0.58 -7.23
N GLU A 53 -19.93 0.62 -8.55
CA GLU A 53 -20.24 -0.56 -9.35
C GLU A 53 -19.01 -1.48 -9.48
N GLU A 54 -19.24 -2.80 -9.46
CA GLU A 54 -18.16 -3.77 -9.67
C GLU A 54 -17.63 -3.72 -11.11
N LEU A 55 -16.31 -3.69 -11.26
CA LEU A 55 -15.64 -3.76 -12.56
C LEU A 55 -15.93 -5.12 -13.22
N GLN A 56 -16.67 -5.11 -14.32
CA GLN A 56 -17.06 -6.32 -15.05
C GLN A 56 -15.96 -6.74 -16.03
N LEU A 57 -15.33 -7.90 -15.80
CA LEU A 57 -14.30 -8.46 -16.68
C LEU A 57 -14.74 -9.83 -17.20
N GLN A 58 -14.95 -9.94 -18.51
CA GLN A 58 -15.42 -11.18 -19.14
C GLN A 58 -14.31 -12.24 -19.26
N ASP A 59 -13.05 -11.83 -19.38
CA ASP A 59 -11.91 -12.75 -19.52
C ASP A 59 -11.30 -13.06 -18.14
N ALA A 60 -11.30 -14.34 -17.76
CA ALA A 60 -10.74 -14.80 -16.49
C ALA A 60 -9.26 -14.42 -16.28
N ARG A 61 -8.49 -14.27 -17.37
CA ARG A 61 -7.09 -13.82 -17.29
C ARG A 61 -7.00 -12.36 -16.86
N LEU A 62 -7.96 -11.51 -17.26
CA LEU A 62 -8.02 -10.12 -16.81
C LEU A 62 -8.48 -10.02 -15.36
N VAL A 63 -9.42 -10.87 -14.93
CA VAL A 63 -9.82 -10.96 -13.51
C VAL A 63 -8.60 -11.28 -12.64
N LEU A 64 -7.85 -12.31 -13.02
CA LEU A 64 -6.61 -12.70 -12.32
C LEU A 64 -5.56 -11.58 -12.38
N HIS A 65 -5.35 -10.96 -13.56
CA HIS A 65 -4.36 -9.89 -13.70
C HIS A 65 -4.70 -8.65 -12.87
N ARG A 66 -5.99 -8.31 -12.75
CA ARG A 66 -6.47 -7.27 -11.85
C ARG A 66 -6.17 -7.61 -10.39
N GLU A 67 -6.34 -8.87 -9.99
CA GLU A 67 -5.97 -9.31 -8.62
C GLU A 67 -4.48 -9.18 -8.36
N LEU A 68 -3.62 -9.49 -9.34
CA LEU A 68 -2.19 -9.27 -9.21
C LEU A 68 -1.86 -7.79 -9.00
N TRP A 69 -2.54 -6.89 -9.72
CA TRP A 69 -2.45 -5.45 -9.48
C TRP A 69 -2.95 -5.05 -8.09
N ALA A 70 -4.05 -5.63 -7.61
CA ALA A 70 -4.58 -5.37 -6.27
C ALA A 70 -3.59 -5.81 -5.18
N ILE A 71 -2.99 -6.99 -5.33
CA ILE A 71 -1.95 -7.50 -4.42
C ILE A 71 -0.72 -6.59 -4.46
N PHE A 72 -0.27 -6.20 -5.66
CA PHE A 72 0.84 -5.25 -5.81
C PHE A 72 0.55 -3.91 -5.12
N GLN A 73 -0.65 -3.36 -5.28
CA GLN A 73 -1.04 -2.10 -4.66
C GLN A 73 -1.13 -2.24 -3.13
N SER A 74 -1.69 -3.34 -2.63
CA SER A 74 -1.72 -3.65 -1.19
C SER A 74 -0.32 -3.77 -0.59
N ARG A 75 0.65 -4.31 -1.35
CA ARG A 75 2.07 -4.29 -0.95
C ARG A 75 2.65 -2.89 -0.85
N GLN A 76 2.30 -2.00 -1.76
CA GLN A 76 2.75 -0.62 -1.69
C GLN A 76 2.19 0.08 -0.45
N TYR A 77 0.90 -0.11 -0.14
CA TYR A 77 0.30 0.44 1.08
C TYR A 77 0.96 -0.11 2.34
N GLN A 78 1.15 -1.43 2.42
CA GLN A 78 1.86 -2.06 3.53
C GLN A 78 3.25 -1.44 3.77
N ARG A 79 4.04 -1.29 2.68
CA ARG A 79 5.37 -0.67 2.75
C ARG A 79 5.27 0.78 3.24
N TYR A 80 4.35 1.56 2.67
CA TYR A 80 4.15 2.95 3.01
C TYR A 80 3.81 3.12 4.50
N ILE A 81 2.91 2.29 5.04
CA ILE A 81 2.54 2.27 6.47
C ILE A 81 3.78 2.07 7.35
N ILE A 82 4.63 1.08 7.05
CA ILE A 82 5.86 0.82 7.82
C ILE A 82 6.86 1.97 7.68
N GLU A 83 6.98 2.56 6.49
CA GLU A 83 7.84 3.73 6.27
C GLU A 83 7.32 4.98 7.00
N LEU A 84 6.00 5.14 7.20
CA LEU A 84 5.45 6.19 8.07
C LEU A 84 5.85 5.98 9.52
N PHE A 85 5.75 4.76 10.06
CA PHE A 85 6.24 4.47 11.40
C PHE A 85 7.75 4.71 11.52
N MET A 86 8.53 4.35 10.51
CA MET A 86 9.97 4.69 10.47
C MET A 86 10.18 6.21 10.49
N LYS A 87 9.37 6.99 9.76
CA LYS A 87 9.43 8.46 9.78
C LYS A 87 9.14 9.00 11.19
N CYS A 88 8.07 8.54 11.85
CA CYS A 88 7.75 8.95 13.23
C CYS A 88 8.91 8.64 14.19
N PHE A 89 9.50 7.44 14.06
CA PHE A 89 10.65 7.03 14.84
C PHE A 89 11.86 7.95 14.62
N GLU A 90 12.17 8.27 13.37
CA GLU A 90 13.27 9.17 13.00
C GLU A 90 13.06 10.61 13.50
N LEU A 91 11.83 11.12 13.45
CA LEU A 91 11.49 12.44 13.99
C LEU A 91 11.61 12.49 15.52
N ALA A 92 11.24 11.42 16.23
CA ALA A 92 11.44 11.31 17.67
C ALA A 92 12.93 11.31 18.06
N LEU A 93 13.78 10.61 17.28
CA LEU A 93 15.24 10.67 17.47
C LEU A 93 15.81 12.09 17.27
N GLN A 94 15.27 12.88 16.34
CA GLN A 94 15.67 14.28 16.17
C GLN A 94 15.34 15.14 17.40
N GLN A 95 14.34 14.74 18.18
CA GLN A 95 13.98 15.36 19.45
C GLN A 95 14.81 14.83 20.63
N GLN A 96 15.90 14.10 20.36
CA GLN A 96 16.83 13.55 21.35
C GLN A 96 16.23 12.45 22.24
N LEU A 97 15.11 11.85 21.84
CA LEU A 97 14.59 10.64 22.48
C LEU A 97 15.45 9.46 22.05
N SER A 98 15.88 8.61 22.99
CA SER A 98 16.84 7.53 22.70
C SER A 98 16.38 6.14 23.13
N SER A 99 15.25 6.00 23.80
CA SER A 99 14.67 4.69 24.14
C SER A 99 13.41 4.41 23.32
N ILE A 100 13.12 3.12 23.07
CA ILE A 100 11.87 2.71 22.42
C ILE A 100 10.67 3.21 23.24
N ASP A 101 10.74 3.16 24.58
CA ASP A 101 9.66 3.58 25.46
C ASP A 101 9.37 5.08 25.35
N ASP A 102 10.40 5.92 25.37
CA ASP A 102 10.24 7.38 25.24
C ASP A 102 9.73 7.76 23.85
N ILE A 103 10.27 7.13 22.80
CA ILE A 103 9.82 7.33 21.41
C ILE A 103 8.36 6.92 21.27
N THR A 104 7.97 5.76 21.81
CA THR A 104 6.57 5.30 21.78
C THR A 104 5.67 6.28 22.51
N ALA A 105 6.00 6.67 23.74
CA ALA A 105 5.19 7.61 24.51
C ALA A 105 4.95 8.89 23.71
N HIS A 106 6.03 9.53 23.27
CA HIS A 106 5.99 10.76 22.47
C HIS A 106 5.16 10.63 21.19
N VAL A 107 5.36 9.57 20.42
CA VAL A 107 4.64 9.39 19.14
C VAL A 107 3.18 9.05 19.36
N THR A 108 2.83 8.35 20.45
CA THR A 108 1.43 8.00 20.72
C THR A 108 0.61 9.16 21.30
N GLU A 109 1.24 10.21 21.83
CA GLU A 109 0.52 11.40 22.32
C GLU A 109 -0.34 12.09 21.24
N SER A 110 0.02 11.94 19.97
CA SER A 110 -0.73 12.50 18.84
C SER A 110 -1.92 11.65 18.39
N LEU A 111 -2.02 10.40 18.87
CA LEU A 111 -3.09 9.50 18.48
C LEU A 111 -4.42 9.93 19.13
N PRO A 112 -5.55 9.86 18.40
CA PRO A 112 -6.84 10.19 18.98
C PRO A 112 -7.27 9.15 20.01
N GLY A 113 -7.85 9.61 21.13
CA GLY A 113 -8.30 8.74 22.22
C GLY A 113 -7.25 8.57 23.31
N ASP A 114 -7.35 7.49 24.08
CA ASP A 114 -6.33 7.09 25.05
C ASP A 114 -5.62 5.82 24.54
N PRO A 115 -4.44 5.94 23.91
CA PRO A 115 -3.75 4.80 23.30
C PRO A 115 -3.31 3.73 24.30
N ALA A 116 -3.23 4.06 25.60
CA ALA A 116 -2.88 3.13 26.66
C ALA A 116 -4.05 2.20 27.03
N SER A 117 -5.29 2.63 26.81
CA SER A 117 -6.49 1.84 27.09
C SER A 117 -7.22 1.35 25.84
N GLN A 118 -7.19 2.11 24.74
CA GLN A 118 -7.81 1.72 23.48
C GLN A 118 -7.00 0.63 22.79
N SER A 119 -7.64 -0.50 22.51
CA SER A 119 -7.06 -1.59 21.74
C SER A 119 -7.00 -1.29 20.24
N LEU A 120 -6.08 -1.95 19.52
CA LEU A 120 -6.03 -1.86 18.06
C LEU A 120 -7.36 -2.33 17.42
N ARG A 121 -8.02 -3.34 17.99
CA ARG A 121 -9.34 -3.82 17.55
C ARG A 121 -10.37 -2.71 17.64
N GLU A 122 -10.45 -2.00 18.76
CA GLU A 122 -11.40 -0.90 18.93
C GLU A 122 -11.16 0.20 17.90
N TYR A 123 -9.89 0.51 17.61
CA TYR A 123 -9.52 1.47 16.57
C TYR A 123 -9.94 0.98 15.17
N VAL A 124 -9.67 -0.28 14.82
CA VAL A 124 -10.13 -0.90 13.56
C VAL A 124 -11.65 -0.86 13.45
N MET A 125 -12.36 -1.17 14.54
CA MET A 125 -13.82 -1.09 14.60
C MET A 125 -14.32 0.35 14.52
N GLN A 126 -13.59 1.35 15.03
CA GLN A 126 -13.94 2.76 14.87
C GLN A 126 -13.88 3.18 13.40
N GLU A 127 -12.79 2.85 12.70
CA GLU A 127 -12.68 3.11 11.26
C GLU A 127 -13.76 2.37 10.46
N SER A 128 -14.14 1.16 10.90
CA SER A 128 -15.21 0.38 10.26
C SER A 128 -16.57 1.06 10.21
N LYS A 129 -16.86 1.95 11.18
CA LYS A 129 -18.16 2.64 11.30
C LYS A 129 -18.44 3.57 10.11
N LEU A 130 -17.40 3.96 9.37
CA LEU A 130 -17.54 4.72 8.12
C LEU A 130 -18.28 3.93 7.02
N VAL A 131 -18.38 2.60 7.17
CA VAL A 131 -18.86 1.70 6.11
C VAL A 131 -19.97 0.75 6.59
N SER A 132 -19.90 0.28 7.84
CA SER A 132 -20.77 -0.73 8.40
C SER A 132 -21.00 -0.53 9.91
N SER A 133 -22.20 -0.86 10.39
CA SER A 133 -22.52 -0.95 11.82
C SER A 133 -22.33 -2.35 12.41
N ALA A 134 -21.86 -3.31 11.59
CA ALA A 134 -21.59 -4.67 12.04
C ALA A 134 -20.50 -4.67 13.13
N GLN A 135 -20.64 -5.59 14.10
CA GLN A 135 -19.69 -5.74 15.22
C GLN A 135 -18.65 -6.84 14.97
N ASP A 136 -18.80 -7.61 13.90
CA ASP A 136 -17.90 -8.69 13.50
C ASP A 136 -16.98 -8.24 12.37
N LEU A 137 -15.66 -8.44 12.55
CA LEU A 137 -14.64 -8.00 11.60
C LEU A 137 -14.79 -8.66 10.22
N THR A 138 -15.28 -9.89 10.15
CA THR A 138 -15.50 -10.59 8.86
C THR A 138 -16.62 -9.92 8.07
N ARG A 139 -17.75 -9.63 8.72
CA ARG A 139 -18.87 -8.90 8.11
C ARG A 139 -18.50 -7.46 7.75
N VAL A 140 -17.73 -6.80 8.61
CA VAL A 140 -17.17 -5.47 8.32
C VAL A 140 -16.30 -5.52 7.08
N SER A 141 -15.33 -6.44 7.00
CA SER A 141 -14.44 -6.58 5.86
C SER A 141 -15.23 -6.85 4.57
N ALA A 142 -16.23 -7.73 4.62
CA ALA A 142 -17.09 -7.98 3.46
C ALA A 142 -17.86 -6.72 3.01
N ALA A 143 -18.34 -5.90 3.94
CA ALA A 143 -18.97 -4.62 3.60
C ALA A 143 -17.95 -3.61 3.04
N TRP A 144 -16.74 -3.59 3.60
CA TRP A 144 -15.62 -2.78 3.14
C TRP A 144 -15.26 -3.07 1.68
N GLN A 145 -15.21 -4.35 1.32
CA GLN A 145 -14.93 -4.79 -0.04
C GLN A 145 -15.97 -4.35 -1.05
N LYS A 146 -17.24 -4.25 -0.63
CA LYS A 146 -18.36 -3.89 -1.51
C LYS A 146 -18.58 -2.39 -1.67
N LYS A 147 -18.12 -1.58 -0.71
CA LYS A 147 -18.52 -0.16 -0.63
C LYS A 147 -17.36 0.82 -0.79
N VAL A 148 -16.15 0.45 -0.38
CA VAL A 148 -15.04 1.40 -0.32
C VAL A 148 -14.32 1.42 -1.66
N THR A 149 -14.66 2.40 -2.48
CA THR A 149 -14.00 2.79 -3.74
C THR A 149 -12.74 3.62 -3.47
N GLY A 150 -12.03 4.05 -4.52
CA GLY A 150 -10.84 4.89 -4.42
C GLY A 150 -11.09 6.30 -3.89
N ASP A 151 -12.26 6.85 -4.20
CA ASP A 151 -12.75 8.17 -3.80
C ASP A 151 -13.53 8.15 -2.47
N HIS A 152 -13.81 6.96 -1.92
CA HIS A 152 -14.45 6.85 -0.61
C HIS A 152 -13.53 7.41 0.48
N GLN A 153 -14.07 8.19 1.42
CA GLN A 153 -13.32 8.75 2.57
C GLN A 153 -12.61 7.72 3.47
N ALA A 154 -12.97 6.45 3.31
CA ALA A 154 -12.44 5.31 4.05
C ALA A 154 -11.41 4.53 3.21
N TYR A 155 -11.03 5.04 2.04
CA TYR A 155 -10.02 4.42 1.21
C TYR A 155 -8.69 4.30 1.96
N VAL A 156 -7.91 3.27 1.60
CA VAL A 156 -6.70 2.89 2.34
C VAL A 156 -5.63 3.97 2.24
N TRP A 157 -5.57 4.68 1.11
CA TRP A 157 -4.63 5.78 0.92
C TRP A 157 -5.09 7.05 1.63
N ILE A 158 -4.17 7.69 2.36
CA ILE A 158 -4.38 8.99 2.99
C ILE A 158 -3.22 9.90 2.57
N ASP A 159 -3.56 11.02 1.93
CA ASP A 159 -2.57 11.96 1.40
C ASP A 159 -1.72 12.57 2.53
N SER A 160 -0.46 12.86 2.23
CA SER A 160 0.45 13.64 3.09
C SER A 160 0.00 15.08 3.33
N GLU A 161 -0.82 15.64 2.45
CA GLU A 161 -1.39 16.97 2.64
C GLU A 161 -2.56 16.98 3.64
N SER A 162 -3.03 15.81 4.09
CA SER A 162 -3.98 15.74 5.19
C SER A 162 -3.34 16.26 6.47
N VAL A 163 -4.05 17.11 7.22
CA VAL A 163 -3.57 17.81 8.43
C VAL A 163 -3.35 16.84 9.62
N GLU A 164 -3.37 15.53 9.40
CA GLU A 164 -3.18 14.51 10.43
C GLU A 164 -1.69 14.26 10.68
N ASP A 165 -1.32 14.03 11.94
CA ASP A 165 0.03 13.57 12.29
C ASP A 165 0.37 12.22 11.63
N ASP A 166 1.66 12.00 11.34
CA ASP A 166 2.15 10.83 10.61
C ASP A 166 1.82 9.50 11.30
N CYS A 167 1.81 9.45 12.63
CA CYS A 167 1.48 8.22 13.37
C CYS A 167 0.00 7.91 13.29
N THR A 168 -0.86 8.92 13.48
CA THR A 168 -2.31 8.79 13.28
C THR A 168 -2.61 8.27 11.89
N ARG A 169 -1.97 8.86 10.87
CA ARG A 169 -2.10 8.42 9.49
C ARG A 169 -1.63 6.97 9.29
N ALA A 170 -0.51 6.57 9.87
CA ALA A 170 0.01 5.21 9.77
C ALA A 170 -0.96 4.17 10.35
N VAL A 171 -1.47 4.40 11.58
CA VAL A 171 -2.41 3.51 12.27
C VAL A 171 -3.75 3.44 11.52
N LYS A 172 -4.23 4.57 11.00
CA LYS A 172 -5.46 4.64 10.20
C LYS A 172 -5.34 3.89 8.88
N MET A 173 -4.26 4.13 8.13
CA MET A 173 -3.97 3.38 6.91
C MET A 173 -3.83 1.87 7.19
N LEU A 174 -3.18 1.50 8.29
CA LEU A 174 -3.05 0.11 8.74
C LEU A 174 -4.41 -0.54 8.99
N ALA A 175 -5.28 0.11 9.76
CA ALA A 175 -6.62 -0.42 10.05
C ALA A 175 -7.43 -0.67 8.77
N ARG A 176 -7.40 0.30 7.85
CA ARG A 176 -8.09 0.23 6.54
C ARG A 176 -7.49 -0.85 5.64
N TRP A 177 -6.17 -0.94 5.59
CA TRP A 177 -5.45 -1.98 4.87
C TRP A 177 -5.77 -3.38 5.42
N TRP A 178 -5.82 -3.52 6.74
CA TRP A 178 -6.15 -4.79 7.40
C TRP A 178 -7.58 -5.22 7.07
N LEU A 179 -8.57 -4.32 7.20
CA LEU A 179 -9.97 -4.56 6.84
C LEU A 179 -10.13 -4.97 5.36
N ARG A 180 -9.34 -4.36 4.46
CA ARG A 180 -9.29 -4.75 3.05
C ARG A 180 -8.69 -6.14 2.85
N THR A 181 -7.72 -6.53 3.66
CA THR A 181 -6.93 -7.75 3.42
C THR A 181 -7.60 -9.01 3.99
N VAL A 182 -8.45 -8.91 5.02
CA VAL A 182 -9.11 -10.07 5.68
C VAL A 182 -9.73 -11.02 4.65
N GLY A 183 -10.64 -10.53 3.81
CA GLY A 183 -11.36 -11.36 2.84
C GLY A 183 -10.50 -11.89 1.68
N TRP A 184 -9.26 -11.42 1.53
CA TRP A 184 -8.36 -11.92 0.49
C TRP A 184 -7.55 -13.13 0.94
N LEU A 185 -7.22 -13.23 2.23
CA LEU A 185 -6.35 -14.30 2.73
C LEU A 185 -6.97 -15.71 2.61
N ASP A 186 -8.29 -15.77 2.59
CA ASP A 186 -9.03 -17.03 2.39
C ASP A 186 -9.05 -17.47 0.91
N MET A 187 -8.60 -16.63 -0.03
CA MET A 187 -8.56 -16.97 -1.44
C MET A 187 -7.36 -17.88 -1.75
N GLU A 188 -7.63 -19.17 -1.94
CA GLU A 188 -6.60 -20.21 -2.16
C GLU A 188 -5.61 -19.84 -3.28
N ARG A 189 -6.09 -19.28 -4.38
CA ARG A 189 -5.28 -18.87 -5.54
C ARG A 189 -4.27 -17.75 -5.26
N HIS A 190 -4.37 -17.02 -4.15
CA HIS A 190 -3.44 -15.93 -3.78
C HIS A 190 -2.46 -16.30 -2.67
N ARG A 191 -2.60 -17.50 -2.09
CA ARG A 191 -1.86 -17.95 -0.90
C ARG A 191 -0.34 -17.82 -1.07
N ASP A 192 0.19 -18.25 -2.20
CA ASP A 192 1.63 -18.22 -2.47
C ASP A 192 2.13 -16.78 -2.62
N LEU A 193 1.38 -15.94 -3.33
CA LEU A 193 1.70 -14.52 -3.54
C LEU A 193 1.75 -13.74 -2.23
N PHE A 194 0.82 -14.00 -1.31
CA PHE A 194 0.84 -13.37 0.02
C PHE A 194 1.98 -13.83 0.92
N SER A 195 2.50 -15.03 0.66
CA SER A 195 3.60 -15.61 1.43
C SER A 195 4.98 -15.19 0.90
N LEU A 196 5.06 -14.62 -0.32
CA LEU A 196 6.32 -14.20 -0.93
C LEU A 196 7.15 -13.30 -0.01
N GLY A 197 8.40 -13.75 0.21
CA GLY A 197 9.39 -13.06 1.02
C GLY A 197 9.39 -13.38 2.52
N GLY A 198 8.35 -14.06 3.03
CA GLY A 198 8.22 -14.47 4.44
C GLY A 198 8.40 -13.32 5.44
N GLU A 199 8.82 -13.64 6.67
CA GLU A 199 9.16 -12.64 7.70
C GLU A 199 10.28 -11.70 7.23
N GLY A 200 11.34 -12.24 6.62
CA GLY A 200 12.53 -11.46 6.27
C GLY A 200 12.28 -10.30 5.30
N ARG A 201 11.20 -10.36 4.52
CA ARG A 201 10.72 -9.26 3.65
C ARG A 201 9.34 -8.74 4.04
N VAL A 202 8.83 -9.13 5.20
CA VAL A 202 7.54 -8.71 5.73
C VAL A 202 6.41 -9.05 4.72
N SER A 203 6.12 -10.35 4.52
CA SER A 203 5.09 -10.78 3.59
C SER A 203 3.68 -10.27 3.99
N ILE A 204 2.69 -10.23 3.08
CA ILE A 204 1.33 -9.72 3.40
C ILE A 204 0.74 -10.63 4.45
N LYS A 205 0.86 -11.95 4.21
CA LYS A 205 0.39 -12.96 5.14
C LYS A 205 1.05 -12.80 6.50
N TRP A 206 2.38 -12.72 6.54
CA TRP A 206 3.13 -12.57 7.80
C TRP A 206 2.72 -11.30 8.55
N PHE A 207 2.64 -10.16 7.86
CA PHE A 207 2.30 -8.90 8.50
C PHE A 207 0.85 -8.87 8.97
N PHE A 208 -0.06 -9.42 8.18
CA PHE A 208 -1.45 -9.56 8.58
C PHE A 208 -1.60 -10.42 9.83
N GLU A 209 -0.95 -11.60 9.87
CA GLU A 209 -0.96 -12.50 11.04
C GLU A 209 -0.30 -11.83 12.25
N TRP A 210 0.79 -11.09 12.05
CA TRP A 210 1.48 -10.32 13.09
C TRP A 210 0.55 -9.25 13.69
N VAL A 211 -0.18 -8.51 12.86
CA VAL A 211 -1.19 -7.53 13.30
C VAL A 211 -2.37 -8.23 14.00
N GLN A 212 -2.85 -9.34 13.42
CA GLN A 212 -3.99 -10.08 13.95
C GLN A 212 -3.76 -10.57 15.38
N GLN A 213 -2.55 -11.06 15.68
CA GLN A 213 -2.14 -11.50 17.02
C GLN A 213 -2.11 -10.36 18.05
N ARG A 214 -2.14 -9.11 17.60
CA ARG A 214 -2.00 -7.89 18.42
C ARG A 214 -3.25 -7.02 18.44
N LEU A 215 -4.34 -7.47 17.81
CA LEU A 215 -5.59 -6.71 17.75
C LEU A 215 -6.11 -6.34 19.15
N ASP A 216 -5.98 -7.24 20.12
CA ASP A 216 -6.52 -7.03 21.47
C ASP A 216 -5.53 -6.30 22.40
N GLN A 217 -4.35 -5.92 21.91
CA GLN A 217 -3.40 -5.11 22.68
C GLN A 217 -3.75 -3.63 22.61
N PRO A 218 -3.43 -2.83 23.66
CA PRO A 218 -3.48 -1.38 23.60
C PRO A 218 -2.66 -0.82 22.42
N LEU A 219 -3.15 0.25 21.80
CA LEU A 219 -2.47 0.91 20.67
C LEU A 219 -1.04 1.30 21.01
N GLN A 220 -0.78 1.80 22.23
CA GLN A 220 0.56 2.15 22.67
C GLN A 220 1.50 0.93 22.66
N VAL A 221 1.02 -0.23 23.13
CA VAL A 221 1.78 -1.49 23.13
C VAL A 221 2.02 -1.95 21.70
N PHE A 222 1.00 -1.88 20.84
CA PHE A 222 1.14 -2.20 19.42
C PHE A 222 2.20 -1.33 18.73
N VAL A 223 2.16 -0.01 18.92
CA VAL A 223 3.14 0.93 18.34
C VAL A 223 4.54 0.67 18.87
N LYS A 224 4.68 0.35 20.17
CA LYS A 224 5.96 -0.10 20.75
C LYS A 224 6.53 -1.30 20.00
N GLU A 225 5.71 -2.32 19.78
CA GLU A 225 6.14 -3.52 19.06
C GLU A 225 6.48 -3.25 17.58
N VAL A 226 5.78 -2.31 16.93
CA VAL A 226 6.13 -1.84 15.58
C VAL A 226 7.54 -1.22 15.59
N PHE A 227 7.82 -0.32 16.54
CA PHE A 227 9.13 0.33 16.62
C PHE A 227 10.25 -0.64 16.96
N GLU A 228 10.01 -1.56 17.89
CA GLU A 228 11.00 -2.56 18.29
C GLU A 228 11.31 -3.56 17.16
N GLN A 229 10.27 -4.17 16.57
CA GLN A 229 10.44 -5.31 15.67
C GLN A 229 10.53 -4.89 14.20
N LEU A 230 9.62 -4.02 13.74
CA LEU A 230 9.46 -3.70 12.33
C LEU A 230 10.31 -2.51 11.87
N VAL A 231 10.58 -1.56 12.77
CA VAL A 231 11.47 -0.42 12.48
C VAL A 231 12.89 -0.75 12.91
N PHE A 232 13.15 -0.86 14.21
CA PHE A 232 14.50 -1.02 14.73
C PHE A 232 15.11 -2.39 14.38
N GLY A 233 14.46 -3.48 14.77
CA GLY A 233 14.96 -4.84 14.56
C GLY A 233 15.19 -5.16 13.08
N GLN A 234 14.21 -4.84 12.23
CA GLN A 234 14.32 -5.06 10.80
C GLN A 234 15.39 -4.18 10.13
N HIS A 235 15.53 -2.91 10.55
CA HIS A 235 16.56 -2.01 10.03
C HIS A 235 17.97 -2.54 10.33
N ILE A 236 18.23 -2.98 11.57
CA ILE A 236 19.51 -3.59 11.94
C ILE A 236 19.75 -4.89 11.16
N ARG A 237 18.76 -5.79 11.10
CA ARG A 237 18.86 -7.06 10.38
C ARG A 237 19.20 -6.87 8.91
N ILE A 238 18.51 -5.96 8.22
CA ILE A 238 18.78 -5.64 6.82
C ILE A 238 20.17 -5.02 6.66
N ALA A 239 20.53 -4.04 7.49
CA ALA A 239 21.82 -3.38 7.41
C ALA A 239 22.98 -4.35 7.61
N LEU A 240 22.88 -5.30 8.54
CA LEU A 240 23.87 -6.36 8.75
C LEU A 240 23.93 -7.33 7.57
N SER A 241 22.78 -7.75 7.02
CA SER A 241 22.75 -8.65 5.85
C SER A 241 23.35 -8.04 4.58
N ARG A 242 23.40 -6.71 4.48
CA ARG A 242 23.92 -5.96 3.34
C ARG A 242 25.31 -5.37 3.60
N PHE A 243 25.93 -5.71 4.72
CA PHE A 243 27.26 -5.22 5.04
C PHE A 243 28.29 -5.91 4.13
N ASP A 244 28.89 -5.14 3.24
CA ASP A 244 29.89 -5.58 2.28
C ASP A 244 31.33 -5.38 2.78
N GLY A 245 31.51 -5.07 4.08
CA GLY A 245 32.80 -4.74 4.68
C GLY A 245 33.25 -3.29 4.50
N GLN A 246 32.56 -2.49 3.68
CA GLN A 246 32.98 -1.13 3.32
C GLN A 246 31.96 -0.06 3.71
N ARG A 247 30.65 -0.32 3.53
CA ARG A 247 29.61 0.69 3.83
C ARG A 247 28.40 0.06 4.51
N GLN A 248 28.12 0.51 5.72
CA GLN A 248 26.88 0.20 6.41
C GLN A 248 25.87 1.33 6.19
N ARG A 249 24.75 1.05 5.54
CA ARG A 249 23.66 2.03 5.32
C ARG A 249 22.72 2.09 6.52
N LEU A 250 23.28 2.28 7.71
CA LEU A 250 22.50 2.49 8.92
C LEU A 250 22.07 3.95 9.01
N ARG A 251 20.81 4.17 9.43
CA ARG A 251 20.29 5.49 9.79
C ARG A 251 20.45 5.77 11.28
N PHE A 252 20.21 4.78 12.13
CA PHE A 252 20.42 4.82 13.58
C PHE A 252 21.03 3.50 14.09
N VAL A 253 21.61 3.54 15.29
CA VAL A 253 22.32 2.42 15.97
C VAL A 253 22.07 2.45 17.49
N LEU A 254 22.34 1.34 18.16
CA LEU A 254 22.43 1.30 19.62
C LEU A 254 23.82 1.76 20.07
N GLY A 255 23.89 2.87 20.78
CA GLY A 255 25.08 3.39 21.47
C GLY A 255 24.94 3.31 22.99
N ASP A 256 25.88 3.93 23.70
CA ASP A 256 25.96 3.86 25.17
C ASP A 256 24.74 4.54 25.85
N ASP A 257 24.18 5.57 25.22
CA ASP A 257 23.03 6.34 25.72
C ASP A 257 21.68 5.92 25.08
N GLY A 258 21.65 4.74 24.46
CA GLY A 258 20.48 4.21 23.75
C GLY A 258 20.57 4.37 22.23
N ILE A 259 19.43 4.54 21.58
CA ILE A 259 19.31 4.61 20.12
C ILE A 259 19.72 6.01 19.66
N ILE A 260 20.75 6.07 18.84
CA ILE A 260 21.31 7.32 18.32
C ILE A 260 21.35 7.32 16.79
N PRO A 261 21.14 8.47 16.14
CA PRO A 261 21.34 8.59 14.70
C PRO A 261 22.80 8.42 14.32
N THR A 262 23.05 7.85 13.15
CA THR A 262 24.38 7.84 12.53
C THR A 262 24.74 9.23 12.03
N ARG A 263 26.04 9.56 12.04
CA ARG A 263 26.55 10.88 11.58
C ARG A 263 26.05 11.27 10.19
N SER A 264 25.95 10.30 9.28
CA SER A 264 25.51 10.54 7.90
C SER A 264 24.01 10.77 7.75
N ALA A 265 23.19 10.30 8.71
CA ALA A 265 21.73 10.38 8.63
C ALA A 265 21.13 11.45 9.56
N ALA A 266 21.86 11.89 10.60
CA ALA A 266 21.36 12.82 11.62
C ALA A 266 20.69 14.09 11.03
N GLN A 267 21.24 14.62 9.94
CA GLN A 267 20.72 15.82 9.26
C GLN A 267 19.56 15.55 8.29
N LYS A 268 19.15 14.29 8.07
CA LYS A 268 18.15 13.90 7.07
C LYS A 268 17.07 12.97 7.62
N LEU A 269 17.06 12.73 8.93
CA LEU A 269 16.06 11.90 9.59
C LEU A 269 14.67 12.49 9.38
N GLY A 270 13.69 11.68 9.00
CA GLY A 270 12.30 12.11 8.86
C GLY A 270 12.01 13.10 7.72
N GLU A 271 13.03 13.63 7.02
CA GLU A 271 12.85 14.64 5.96
C GLU A 271 12.26 14.07 4.67
N SER A 272 12.50 12.78 4.38
CA SER A 272 11.96 12.13 3.19
C SER A 272 10.58 11.56 3.46
N LEU A 273 9.57 12.01 2.71
CA LEU A 273 8.31 11.27 2.61
C LEU A 273 8.59 9.85 2.10
N PRO A 274 7.88 8.84 2.62
CA PRO A 274 7.93 7.49 2.07
C PRO A 274 7.68 7.52 0.57
N GLY A 275 8.63 7.02 -0.21
CA GLY A 275 8.54 7.04 -1.66
C GLY A 275 7.65 5.90 -2.13
N TRP A 276 6.65 6.20 -2.97
CA TRP A 276 5.93 5.16 -3.70
C TRP A 276 6.92 4.39 -4.57
N THR A 277 6.86 3.05 -4.59
CA THR A 277 7.74 2.31 -5.51
C THR A 277 7.30 2.64 -6.93
N ALA A 278 8.20 3.21 -7.73
CA ALA A 278 7.91 3.50 -9.12
C ALA A 278 7.43 2.21 -9.83
N ASP A 279 6.17 2.21 -10.24
CA ASP A 279 5.70 1.25 -11.22
C ASP A 279 5.97 1.79 -12.62
N ARG A 280 5.96 0.89 -13.61
CA ARG A 280 6.16 1.27 -15.01
C ARG A 280 4.83 1.67 -15.66
N LEU A 281 3.76 1.89 -14.89
CA LEU A 281 2.42 2.13 -15.44
C LEU A 281 2.38 3.45 -16.18
N HIS A 282 2.91 4.53 -15.59
CA HIS A 282 2.94 5.85 -16.21
C HIS A 282 3.64 5.84 -17.58
N SER A 283 4.88 5.33 -17.64
CA SER A 283 5.60 5.21 -18.92
C SER A 283 4.91 4.28 -19.91
N PHE A 284 4.27 3.21 -19.43
CA PHE A 284 3.52 2.30 -20.29
C PHE A 284 2.25 2.95 -20.86
N THR A 285 1.52 3.73 -20.07
CA THR A 285 0.38 4.53 -20.53
C THR A 285 0.80 5.53 -21.59
N GLY A 286 1.89 6.27 -21.37
CA GLY A 286 2.43 7.19 -22.37
C GLY A 286 2.70 6.50 -23.71
N LEU A 287 3.32 5.31 -23.68
CA LEU A 287 3.50 4.50 -24.90
C LEU A 287 2.17 4.07 -25.54
N LEU A 288 1.15 3.73 -24.76
CA LEU A 288 -0.17 3.37 -25.29
C LEU A 288 -0.90 4.58 -25.90
N THR A 289 -0.73 5.78 -25.32
CA THR A 289 -1.24 7.05 -25.86
C THR A 289 -0.54 7.40 -27.18
N ASP A 290 0.80 7.30 -27.23
CA ASP A 290 1.60 7.49 -28.46
C ASP A 290 1.17 6.54 -29.59
N LEU A 291 0.82 5.31 -29.23
CA LEU A 291 0.32 4.29 -30.16
C LEU A 291 -1.17 4.41 -30.46
N SER A 292 -1.87 5.42 -29.91
CA SER A 292 -3.30 5.66 -30.10
C SER A 292 -4.18 4.49 -29.65
N VAL A 293 -3.67 3.67 -28.72
CA VAL A 293 -4.42 2.65 -27.98
C VAL A 293 -5.27 3.30 -26.90
N LEU A 294 -4.71 4.32 -26.25
CA LEU A 294 -5.40 5.21 -25.33
C LEU A 294 -5.43 6.64 -25.90
N LYS A 295 -6.28 7.48 -25.31
CA LYS A 295 -6.26 8.93 -25.45
C LYS A 295 -6.13 9.52 -24.06
N GLU A 296 -5.42 10.63 -23.95
CA GLU A 296 -5.22 11.38 -22.73
C GLU A 296 -5.60 12.83 -23.03
N ASP A 297 -6.38 13.46 -22.15
CA ASP A 297 -6.70 14.89 -22.24
C ASP A 297 -5.67 15.73 -21.46
N ASP A 298 -5.84 17.05 -21.50
CA ASP A 298 -4.90 18.00 -20.86
C ASP A 298 -4.89 17.88 -19.31
N GLU A 299 -5.89 17.22 -18.73
CA GLU A 299 -6.01 16.95 -17.29
C GLU A 299 -5.45 15.56 -16.91
N GLY A 300 -4.87 14.82 -17.87
CA GLY A 300 -4.33 13.48 -17.65
C GLY A 300 -5.40 12.38 -17.57
N ARG A 301 -6.64 12.67 -17.98
CA ARG A 301 -7.74 11.70 -17.96
C ARG A 301 -7.72 10.84 -19.21
N LEU A 302 -7.93 9.54 -19.01
CA LEU A 302 -7.78 8.54 -20.06
C LEU A 302 -9.11 8.14 -20.68
N ALA A 303 -9.05 7.83 -21.97
CA ALA A 303 -10.15 7.23 -22.73
C ALA A 303 -9.62 6.19 -23.74
N VAL A 304 -10.52 5.36 -24.25
CA VAL A 304 -10.19 4.34 -25.25
C VAL A 304 -9.79 5.01 -26.58
N GLY A 305 -8.64 4.61 -27.13
CA GLY A 305 -8.11 5.11 -28.39
C GLY A 305 -8.54 4.28 -29.61
N ALA A 306 -8.25 4.81 -30.81
CA ALA A 306 -8.67 4.22 -32.08
C ALA A 306 -8.05 2.84 -32.37
N LEU A 307 -6.90 2.52 -31.76
CA LEU A 307 -6.21 1.24 -31.93
C LEU A 307 -6.42 0.28 -30.76
N ALA A 308 -7.31 0.57 -29.81
CA ALA A 308 -7.60 -0.31 -28.68
C ALA A 308 -8.00 -1.74 -29.08
N ASN A 309 -8.83 -1.87 -30.12
CA ASN A 309 -9.28 -3.18 -30.64
C ASN A 309 -8.15 -4.03 -31.26
N GLN A 310 -6.97 -3.45 -31.49
CA GLN A 310 -5.80 -4.17 -31.99
C GLN A 310 -5.03 -4.89 -30.88
N VAL A 311 -5.24 -4.50 -29.62
CA VAL A 311 -4.73 -5.25 -28.47
C VAL A 311 -5.69 -6.41 -28.23
N GLN A 312 -5.20 -7.63 -28.38
CA GLN A 312 -5.98 -8.87 -28.25
C GLN A 312 -5.26 -9.82 -27.29
N LEU A 313 -6.05 -10.59 -26.52
CA LEU A 313 -5.57 -11.65 -25.65
C LEU A 313 -5.48 -13.00 -26.37
#